data_AF-A0A0F9YKX5-F1
#
_entry.id   AF-A0A0F9YKX5-F1
#
_cell.length_a   1.000
_cell.length_b   1.000
_cell.length_c   1.000
_cell.angle_alpha   90.00
_cell.angle_beta   90.00
_cell.angle_gamma   90.00
#
_symmetry.space_group_name_H-M   'P 1'
#
loop_
_entity.id
_entity.type
_entity.pdbx_description
1 polymer ?
#
loop_
_entity_poly.entity_id
_entity_poly.type
_entity_poly.pdbx_seq_one_letter_code
_entity_poly.pdbx_strand_id
1 'polypeptide(L)'
;MSDAANARAWYNNSGPGALVAAAFIGPGTVTVCTLAGVEFGYDLLWVMLLSVLATMVLQEMSARIGIVTGRGLTDVIRSQLHHQPLVRFIVLLMIVSAIVIGNAAYEAGNISGGRLGLETLLGIEPASGARWLSLLIGAIAFGLLFVGSYKVLERALIAMVILMSLAFVLAAVLTRPDMGALLQGLLAPSLNDANLLTILGLIGTTVVPYNLFLHASLVSEKWRSVDALPHARRDTFIAISVGGLVSMAIIVCAAAVNTSGIRNAADLALGLEPLFGNFAKYFLSLGLFAAGITSAITAPLAAAYVVRGCMGWPADLKHAGFRLVWMLILATGITFSSLGINPIEIIRFAQVANGLTLPVVVAIVLWIMNRSSVLGAHKNTPLNNLLGIIILTVTVALGSRTIIQVLGNL
;
A
#
# COMPACT_ATOMS: atom_id res chain seq x y z
N MET A 1 -24.13 -12.99 27.09
CA MET A 1 -22.91 -12.41 27.71
C MET A 1 -21.61 -12.92 27.08
N SER A 2 -21.59 -13.99 26.27
CA SER A 2 -20.41 -14.48 25.54
C SER A 2 -19.99 -13.60 24.35
N ASP A 3 -20.95 -13.06 23.60
CA ASP A 3 -20.64 -12.38 22.33
C ASP A 3 -20.06 -10.99 22.52
N ALA A 4 -20.52 -10.25 23.54
CA ALA A 4 -19.94 -8.97 23.92
C ALA A 4 -18.54 -9.11 24.55
N ALA A 5 -18.29 -10.21 25.27
CA ALA A 5 -16.97 -10.53 25.82
C ALA A 5 -15.98 -10.94 24.71
N ASN A 6 -16.44 -11.74 23.74
CA ASN A 6 -15.68 -12.11 22.55
C ASN A 6 -15.39 -10.89 21.65
N ALA A 7 -16.35 -9.98 21.47
CA ALA A 7 -16.16 -8.74 20.74
C ALA A 7 -15.16 -7.79 21.42
N ARG A 8 -15.20 -7.68 22.76
CA ARG A 8 -14.20 -6.91 23.55
C ARG A 8 -12.81 -7.53 23.49
N ALA A 9 -12.69 -8.86 23.57
CA ALA A 9 -11.43 -9.56 23.40
C ALA A 9 -10.87 -9.39 21.97
N TRP A 10 -11.74 -9.38 20.96
CA TRP A 10 -11.36 -9.16 19.56
C TRP A 10 -10.86 -7.73 19.31
N TYR A 11 -11.52 -6.70 19.86
CA TYR A 11 -11.09 -5.29 19.76
C TYR A 11 -9.76 -5.03 20.50
N ASN A 12 -9.54 -5.64 21.67
CA ASN A 12 -8.27 -5.51 22.39
C ASN A 12 -7.11 -6.23 21.67
N ASN A 13 -7.42 -7.32 20.96
CA ASN A 13 -6.47 -8.11 20.16
C ASN A 13 -6.43 -7.74 18.67
N SER A 14 -7.16 -6.70 18.24
CA SER A 14 -7.03 -6.17 16.88
C SER A 14 -5.65 -5.54 16.76
N GLY A 15 -4.90 -6.00 15.77
CA GLY A 15 -3.55 -5.58 15.49
C GLY A 15 -3.48 -4.42 14.52
N PRO A 16 -2.26 -4.06 14.10
CA PRO A 16 -2.06 -3.04 13.10
C PRO A 16 -2.43 -3.49 11.68
N GLY A 17 -2.92 -4.72 11.46
CA GLY A 17 -3.25 -5.25 10.13
C GLY A 17 -4.23 -4.37 9.36
N ALA A 18 -5.23 -3.79 10.03
CA ALA A 18 -6.16 -2.85 9.38
C ALA A 18 -5.45 -1.57 8.89
N LEU A 19 -4.47 -1.05 9.63
CA LEU A 19 -3.68 0.11 9.23
C LEU A 19 -2.76 -0.25 8.05
N VAL A 20 -2.19 -1.46 8.06
CA VAL A 20 -1.38 -2.01 6.96
C VAL A 20 -2.23 -2.17 5.70
N ALA A 21 -3.47 -2.64 5.82
CA ALA A 21 -4.40 -2.74 4.71
C ALA A 21 -4.81 -1.36 4.18
N ALA A 22 -5.17 -0.43 5.07
CA ALA A 22 -5.49 0.95 4.70
C ALA A 22 -4.31 1.66 4.00
N ALA A 23 -3.06 1.32 4.34
CA ALA A 23 -1.88 1.89 3.69
C ALA A 23 -1.73 1.49 2.21
N PHE A 24 -2.22 0.32 1.79
CA PHE A 24 -2.17 -0.09 0.39
C PHE A 24 -3.50 0.09 -0.36
N ILE A 25 -4.66 0.20 0.31
CA ILE A 25 -5.93 0.63 -0.33
C ILE A 25 -5.92 2.17 -0.45
N GLY A 26 -4.93 2.69 -1.15
CA GLY A 26 -4.74 4.12 -1.42
C GLY A 26 -5.25 4.53 -2.80
N PRO A 27 -5.15 5.84 -3.14
CA PRO A 27 -5.57 6.33 -4.44
C PRO A 27 -4.85 5.67 -5.63
N GLY A 28 -3.60 5.25 -5.42
CA GLY A 28 -2.83 4.48 -6.40
C GLY A 28 -3.51 3.17 -6.75
N THR A 29 -3.90 2.40 -5.73
CA THR A 29 -4.59 1.11 -5.92
C THR A 29 -5.91 1.30 -6.63
N VAL A 30 -6.74 2.26 -6.20
CA VAL A 30 -8.04 2.49 -6.86
C VAL A 30 -7.85 2.89 -8.33
N THR A 31 -6.87 3.76 -8.63
CA THR A 31 -6.57 4.19 -10.00
C THR A 31 -6.08 3.04 -10.87
N VAL A 32 -5.10 2.26 -10.40
CA VAL A 32 -4.54 1.16 -11.18
C VAL A 32 -5.56 0.02 -11.36
N CYS A 33 -6.35 -0.30 -10.33
CA CYS A 33 -7.42 -1.30 -10.45
C CYS A 33 -8.51 -0.83 -11.43
N THR A 34 -8.86 0.46 -11.41
CA THR A 34 -9.81 1.04 -12.37
C THR A 34 -9.29 0.89 -13.80
N LEU A 35 -8.05 1.30 -14.04
CA LEU A 35 -7.43 1.20 -15.37
C LEU A 35 -7.32 -0.26 -15.83
N ALA A 36 -6.96 -1.18 -14.93
CA ALA A 36 -6.90 -2.60 -15.24
C ALA A 36 -8.26 -3.16 -15.70
N GLY A 37 -9.35 -2.80 -15.02
CA GLY A 37 -10.68 -3.24 -15.40
C GLY A 37 -11.18 -2.62 -16.71
N VAL A 38 -10.93 -1.32 -16.94
CA VAL A 38 -11.32 -0.63 -18.18
C VAL A 38 -10.54 -1.15 -19.39
N GLU A 39 -9.23 -1.34 -19.26
CA GLU A 39 -8.35 -1.69 -20.38
C GLU A 39 -8.37 -3.20 -20.69
N PHE A 40 -8.51 -4.05 -19.66
CA PHE A 40 -8.33 -5.51 -19.78
C PHE A 40 -9.49 -6.35 -19.25
N GLY A 41 -10.60 -5.72 -18.83
CA GLY A 41 -11.74 -6.45 -18.28
C GLY A 41 -11.36 -7.28 -17.05
N TYR A 42 -11.59 -8.59 -17.12
CA TYR A 42 -11.26 -9.52 -16.03
C TYR A 42 -9.87 -10.16 -16.16
N ASP A 43 -9.13 -9.91 -17.25
CA ASP A 43 -7.89 -10.62 -17.59
C ASP A 43 -6.77 -10.46 -16.57
N LEU A 44 -6.79 -9.41 -15.75
CA LEU A 44 -5.75 -9.13 -14.75
C LEU A 44 -6.16 -9.48 -13.32
N LEU A 45 -7.31 -10.15 -13.11
CA LEU A 45 -7.74 -10.58 -11.78
C LEU A 45 -6.76 -11.59 -11.15
N TRP A 46 -6.17 -12.48 -11.95
CA TRP A 46 -5.15 -13.43 -11.47
C TRP A 46 -3.92 -12.71 -10.90
N VAL A 47 -3.53 -11.56 -11.47
CA VAL A 47 -2.41 -10.75 -10.98
C VAL A 47 -2.73 -10.18 -9.62
N MET A 48 -3.95 -9.65 -9.45
CA MET A 48 -4.42 -9.14 -8.16
C MET A 48 -4.45 -10.26 -7.12
N LEU A 49 -4.98 -11.43 -7.46
CA LEU A 49 -5.02 -12.60 -6.58
C LEU A 49 -3.61 -13.01 -6.13
N LEU A 50 -2.67 -13.19 -7.06
CA LEU A 50 -1.29 -13.55 -6.73
C LEU A 50 -0.58 -12.46 -5.92
N SER A 51 -0.83 -11.19 -6.22
CA SER A 51 -0.27 -10.06 -5.46
C SER A 51 -0.76 -10.05 -4.02
N VAL A 52 -2.05 -10.31 -3.80
CA VAL A 52 -2.66 -10.42 -2.47
C VAL A 52 -2.05 -11.58 -1.68
N LEU A 53 -1.89 -12.75 -2.31
CA LEU A 53 -1.23 -13.91 -1.68
C LEU A 53 0.24 -13.61 -1.36
N ALA A 54 0.98 -12.97 -2.26
CA ALA A 54 2.34 -12.55 -2.02
C ALA A 54 2.44 -11.56 -0.84
N THR A 55 1.54 -10.58 -0.78
CA THR A 55 1.45 -9.63 0.33
C THR A 55 1.16 -10.34 1.65
N MET A 56 0.25 -11.33 1.69
CA MET A 56 0.01 -12.12 2.90
C MET A 56 1.25 -12.84 3.41
N VAL A 57 2.00 -13.48 2.51
CA VAL A 57 3.24 -14.20 2.84
C VAL A 57 4.29 -13.24 3.39
N LEU A 58 4.55 -12.13 2.70
CA LEU A 58 5.58 -11.16 3.09
C LEU A 58 5.20 -10.39 4.37
N GLN A 59 3.93 -10.03 4.52
CA GLN A 59 3.44 -9.35 5.72
C GLN A 59 3.46 -10.26 6.95
N GLU A 60 3.18 -11.56 6.80
CA GLU A 60 3.36 -12.52 7.89
C GLU A 60 4.83 -12.60 8.32
N MET A 61 5.76 -12.66 7.36
CA MET A 61 7.20 -12.68 7.66
C MET A 61 7.62 -11.41 8.41
N SER A 62 7.19 -10.25 7.93
CA SER A 62 7.43 -8.96 8.58
C SER A 62 6.87 -8.92 10.01
N ALA A 63 5.60 -9.30 10.18
CA ALA A 63 4.95 -9.31 11.49
C ALA A 63 5.66 -10.28 12.46
N ARG A 64 6.05 -11.45 11.97
CA ARG A 64 6.80 -12.44 12.76
C ARG A 64 8.16 -11.92 13.19
N ILE A 65 8.89 -11.20 12.33
CA ILE A 65 10.15 -10.53 12.73
C ILE A 65 9.88 -9.54 13.86
N GLY A 66 8.88 -8.66 13.72
CA GLY A 66 8.57 -7.64 14.71
C GLY A 66 8.19 -8.23 16.08
N ILE A 67 7.38 -9.29 16.09
CA ILE A 67 6.90 -9.95 17.32
C ILE A 67 8.01 -10.75 18.02
N VAL A 68 8.77 -11.54 17.26
CA VAL A 68 9.81 -12.41 17.84
C VAL A 68 10.98 -11.58 18.37
N THR A 69 11.35 -10.49 17.69
CA THR A 69 12.51 -9.68 18.07
C THR A 69 12.17 -8.51 18.97
N GLY A 70 10.88 -8.09 19.03
CA GLY A 70 10.45 -6.86 19.71
C GLY A 70 11.06 -5.60 19.08
N ARG A 71 11.46 -5.65 17.80
CA ARG A 71 12.14 -4.57 17.09
C ARG A 71 11.61 -4.41 15.67
N GLY A 72 11.69 -3.20 15.13
CA GLY A 72 11.44 -2.96 13.71
C GLY A 72 12.46 -3.64 12.80
N LEU A 73 12.07 -3.90 11.55
CA LEU A 73 12.89 -4.65 10.59
C LEU A 73 14.29 -4.04 10.39
N THR A 74 14.38 -2.71 10.28
CA THR A 74 15.67 -2.01 10.11
C THR A 74 16.57 -2.11 11.34
N ASP A 75 16.01 -2.09 12.55
CA ASP A 75 16.77 -2.29 13.79
C ASP A 75 17.39 -3.69 13.84
N VAL A 76 16.66 -4.70 13.38
CA VAL A 76 17.15 -6.07 13.26
C VAL A 76 18.29 -6.15 12.24
N ILE A 77 18.11 -5.61 11.03
CA ILE A 77 19.15 -5.60 9.97
C ILE A 77 20.43 -4.92 10.47
N ARG A 78 20.30 -3.73 11.08
CA ARG A 78 21.40 -2.97 11.64
C ARG A 78 22.17 -3.76 12.70
N SER A 79 21.46 -4.50 13.56
CA SER A 79 22.07 -5.34 14.60
C SER A 79 22.78 -6.57 14.04
N GLN A 80 22.24 -7.21 12.99
CA GLN A 80 22.86 -8.39 12.39
C GLN A 80 24.16 -8.06 11.64
N LEU A 81 24.29 -6.84 11.13
CA LEU A 81 25.47 -6.39 10.39
C LEU A 81 26.48 -5.62 11.25
N HIS A 82 26.35 -5.66 12.59
CA HIS A 82 27.20 -4.84 13.47
C HIS A 82 28.70 -5.14 13.37
N HIS A 83 29.08 -6.39 13.07
CA HIS A 83 30.47 -6.79 12.85
C HIS A 83 31.01 -6.47 11.44
N GLN A 84 30.17 -5.97 10.52
CA GLN A 84 30.54 -5.73 9.12
C GLN A 84 30.20 -4.27 8.74
N PRO A 85 30.98 -3.28 9.21
CA PRO A 85 30.60 -1.86 9.11
C PRO A 85 30.40 -1.38 7.66
N LEU A 86 31.22 -1.84 6.71
CA LEU A 86 31.07 -1.50 5.30
C LEU A 86 29.78 -2.09 4.70
N VAL A 87 29.53 -3.39 4.93
CA VAL A 87 28.30 -4.06 4.45
C VAL A 87 27.07 -3.43 5.08
N ARG A 88 27.11 -3.15 6.38
CA ARG A 88 26.06 -2.43 7.10
C ARG A 88 25.78 -1.08 6.45
N PHE A 89 26.80 -0.28 6.19
CA PHE A 89 26.64 1.03 5.56
C PHE A 89 25.96 0.91 4.19
N ILE A 90 26.45 0.02 3.32
CA ILE A 90 25.91 -0.18 1.97
C ILE A 90 24.44 -0.64 2.03
N VAL A 91 24.12 -1.63 2.87
CA VAL A 91 22.76 -2.15 3.00
C VAL A 91 21.81 -1.11 3.57
N LEU A 92 22.20 -0.37 4.61
CA LEU A 92 21.36 0.68 5.19
C LEU A 92 21.17 1.84 4.21
N LEU A 93 22.21 2.24 3.48
CA LEU A 93 22.10 3.26 2.44
C LEU A 93 21.11 2.83 1.36
N MET A 94 21.22 1.59 0.88
CA MET A 94 20.30 1.03 -0.11
C MET A 94 18.85 1.00 0.39
N ILE A 95 18.60 0.60 1.65
CA ILE A 95 17.27 0.62 2.26
C ILE A 95 16.74 2.06 2.37
N VAL A 96 17.55 3.00 2.85
CA VAL A 96 17.14 4.42 2.95
C VAL A 96 16.82 4.96 1.57
N SER A 97 17.68 4.74 0.57
CA SER A 97 17.43 5.18 -0.81
C SER A 97 16.13 4.56 -1.35
N ALA A 98 15.95 3.25 -1.25
CA ALA A 98 14.76 2.57 -1.76
C ALA A 98 13.48 3.08 -1.08
N ILE A 99 13.47 3.17 0.25
CA ILE A 99 12.26 3.52 1.00
C ILE A 99 11.98 5.02 0.96
N VAL A 100 12.98 5.89 1.12
CA VAL A 100 12.77 7.35 1.11
C VAL A 100 12.40 7.83 -0.28
N ILE A 101 13.10 7.38 -1.33
CA ILE A 101 12.78 7.77 -2.72
C ILE A 101 11.42 7.18 -3.12
N GLY A 102 11.18 5.90 -2.80
CA GLY A 102 9.89 5.26 -3.07
C GLY A 102 8.73 5.96 -2.37
N ASN A 103 8.86 6.31 -1.09
CA ASN A 103 7.83 7.05 -0.37
C ASN A 103 7.66 8.47 -0.89
N ALA A 104 8.73 9.18 -1.28
CA ALA A 104 8.61 10.51 -1.86
C ALA A 104 7.82 10.49 -3.19
N ALA A 105 8.10 9.50 -4.06
CA ALA A 105 7.33 9.30 -5.29
C ALA A 105 5.87 8.93 -4.98
N TYR A 106 5.65 7.99 -4.04
CA TYR A 106 4.33 7.54 -3.62
C TYR A 106 3.50 8.65 -2.96
N GLU A 107 4.14 9.54 -2.21
CA GLU A 107 3.50 10.66 -1.54
C GLU A 107 2.91 11.66 -2.53
N ALA A 108 3.63 11.93 -3.62
CA ALA A 108 3.09 12.75 -4.71
C ALA A 108 1.82 12.12 -5.30
N GLY A 109 1.81 10.79 -5.47
CA GLY A 109 0.63 10.04 -5.93
C GLY A 109 -0.54 10.07 -4.94
N ASN A 110 -0.26 9.94 -3.64
CA ASN A 110 -1.28 9.99 -2.58
C ASN A 110 -2.00 11.33 -2.54
N ILE A 111 -1.23 12.43 -2.53
CA ILE A 111 -1.78 13.79 -2.53
C ILE A 111 -2.52 14.07 -3.83
N SER A 112 -1.97 13.65 -4.97
CA SER A 112 -2.62 13.81 -6.28
C SER A 112 -3.96 13.08 -6.35
N GLY A 113 -4.03 11.87 -5.82
CA GLY A 113 -5.26 11.08 -5.77
C GLY A 113 -6.27 11.65 -4.78
N GLY A 114 -5.83 12.13 -3.61
CA GLY A 114 -6.69 12.85 -2.69
C GLY A 114 -7.28 14.12 -3.32
N ARG A 115 -6.47 14.84 -4.11
CA ARG A 115 -6.91 16.01 -4.88
C ARG A 115 -7.96 15.62 -5.91
N LEU A 116 -7.74 14.56 -6.69
CA LEU A 116 -8.73 14.07 -7.65
C LEU A 116 -10.07 13.78 -6.98
N GLY A 117 -10.05 13.12 -5.81
CA GLY A 117 -11.27 12.86 -5.04
C GLY A 117 -11.99 14.16 -4.64
N LEU A 118 -11.26 15.15 -4.17
CA LEU A 118 -11.84 16.42 -3.74
C LEU A 118 -12.35 17.28 -4.91
N GLU A 119 -11.65 17.29 -6.04
CA GLU A 119 -12.07 17.97 -7.27
C GLU A 119 -13.40 17.42 -7.78
N THR A 120 -13.53 16.09 -7.85
CA THR A 120 -14.78 15.45 -8.27
C THR A 120 -15.90 15.69 -7.29
N LEU A 121 -15.62 15.68 -5.98
CA LEU A 121 -16.61 15.99 -4.96
C LEU A 121 -17.16 17.42 -5.12
N LEU A 122 -16.28 18.39 -5.37
CA LEU A 122 -16.63 19.81 -5.51
C LEU A 122 -17.10 20.18 -6.93
N GLY A 123 -17.02 19.27 -7.90
CA GLY A 123 -17.35 19.54 -9.30
C GLY A 123 -16.37 20.51 -9.98
N ILE A 124 -15.12 20.53 -9.52
CA ILE A 124 -14.06 21.38 -10.07
C ILE A 124 -13.37 20.63 -11.20
N GLU A 125 -13.28 21.26 -12.38
CA GLU A 125 -12.56 20.64 -13.50
C GLU A 125 -11.05 20.55 -13.20
N PRO A 126 -10.39 19.40 -13.48
CA PRO A 126 -8.96 19.22 -13.18
C PRO A 126 -8.04 20.27 -13.81
N ALA A 127 -8.47 20.91 -14.90
CA ALA A 127 -7.72 21.94 -15.63
C ALA A 127 -7.83 23.34 -14.99
N SER A 128 -8.75 23.59 -14.07
CA SER A 128 -9.12 24.93 -13.60
C SER A 128 -8.19 25.53 -12.53
N GLY A 129 -6.97 25.01 -12.36
CA GLY A 129 -5.98 25.59 -11.44
C GLY A 129 -6.21 25.30 -9.95
N ALA A 130 -6.96 24.25 -9.59
CA ALA A 130 -7.18 23.83 -8.20
C ALA A 130 -5.96 23.15 -7.53
N ARG A 131 -4.74 23.50 -7.97
CA ARG A 131 -3.47 22.98 -7.43
C ARG A 131 -3.29 23.29 -5.95
N TRP A 132 -3.95 24.35 -5.47
CA TRP A 132 -3.99 24.71 -4.05
C TRP A 132 -4.64 23.61 -3.18
N LEU A 133 -5.45 22.71 -3.75
CA LEU A 133 -5.98 21.54 -3.02
C LEU A 133 -4.88 20.58 -2.59
N SER A 134 -3.79 20.46 -3.36
CA SER A 134 -2.59 19.70 -2.95
C SER A 134 -1.97 20.30 -1.68
N LEU A 135 -1.91 21.64 -1.60
CA LEU A 135 -1.43 22.35 -0.41
C LEU A 135 -2.37 22.14 0.78
N LEU A 136 -3.68 22.17 0.56
CA LEU A 136 -4.68 21.91 1.61
C LEU A 136 -4.53 20.49 2.19
N ILE A 137 -4.47 19.48 1.33
CA ILE A 137 -4.31 18.07 1.74
C ILE A 137 -2.99 17.89 2.49
N GLY A 138 -1.91 18.46 1.96
CA GLY A 138 -0.60 18.45 2.61
C GLY A 138 -0.60 19.14 3.97
N ALA A 139 -1.28 20.29 4.11
CA ALA A 139 -1.40 21.00 5.36
C ALA A 139 -2.22 20.22 6.41
N ILE A 140 -3.29 19.54 5.97
CA ILE A 140 -4.07 18.64 6.84
C ILE A 140 -3.19 17.49 7.32
N ALA A 141 -2.51 16.79 6.41
CA ALA A 141 -1.61 15.68 6.75
C ALA A 141 -0.48 16.14 7.69
N PHE A 142 0.13 17.30 7.41
CA PHE A 142 1.17 17.91 8.25
C PHE A 142 0.66 18.18 9.67
N GLY A 143 -0.50 18.84 9.79
CA GLY A 143 -1.09 19.15 11.09
C GLY A 143 -1.35 17.90 11.93
N LEU A 144 -1.83 16.83 11.29
CA LEU A 144 -2.09 15.55 11.96
C LEU A 144 -0.80 14.87 12.42
N LEU A 145 0.21 14.78 11.54
CA LEU A 145 1.51 14.25 11.88
C LEU A 145 2.19 15.04 13.00
N PHE A 146 2.07 16.37 12.99
CA PHE A 146 2.71 17.23 13.97
C PHE A 146 2.13 17.08 15.38
N VAL A 147 0.81 16.98 15.49
CA VAL A 147 0.10 16.75 16.76
C VAL A 147 0.41 15.36 17.33
N GLY A 148 0.58 14.35 16.47
CA GLY A 148 0.97 13.00 16.86
C GLY A 148 -0.10 12.19 17.61
N SER A 149 -1.31 12.75 17.81
CA SER A 149 -2.46 12.07 18.39
C SER A 149 -3.76 12.62 17.80
N TYR A 150 -4.32 11.91 16.82
CA TYR A 150 -5.51 12.30 16.07
C TYR A 150 -6.48 11.13 15.92
N LYS A 151 -6.53 10.25 16.93
CA LYS A 151 -7.31 8.98 16.92
C LYS A 151 -8.74 9.14 16.41
N VAL A 152 -9.40 10.26 16.72
CA VAL A 152 -10.78 10.53 16.24
C VAL A 152 -10.80 10.76 14.73
N LEU A 153 -9.92 11.62 14.21
CA LEU A 153 -9.86 11.87 12.77
C LEU A 153 -9.32 10.67 12.00
N GLU A 154 -8.30 9.98 12.52
CA GLU A 154 -7.79 8.73 11.95
C GLU A 154 -8.91 7.71 11.79
N ARG A 155 -9.70 7.49 12.84
CA ARG A 155 -10.86 6.58 12.78
C ARG A 155 -11.92 7.06 11.79
N ALA A 156 -12.15 8.37 11.69
CA ALA A 156 -13.10 8.92 10.72
C ALA A 156 -12.63 8.70 9.27
N LEU A 157 -11.34 8.92 8.98
CA LEU A 157 -10.76 8.69 7.66
C LEU A 157 -10.77 7.20 7.30
N ILE A 158 -10.37 6.33 8.23
CA ILE A 158 -10.45 4.87 8.05
C ILE A 158 -11.90 4.44 7.82
N ALA A 159 -12.87 4.99 8.55
CA ALA A 159 -14.29 4.71 8.34
C ALA A 159 -14.75 5.09 6.93
N MET A 160 -14.27 6.21 6.39
CA MET A 160 -14.56 6.60 5.00
C MET A 160 -13.94 5.65 3.98
N VAL A 161 -12.71 5.17 4.21
CA VAL A 161 -12.07 4.16 3.35
C VAL A 161 -12.84 2.84 3.40
N ILE A 162 -13.32 2.42 4.58
CA ILE A 162 -14.16 1.22 4.73
C ILE A 162 -15.49 1.40 3.99
N LEU A 163 -16.12 2.57 4.12
CA LEU A 163 -17.39 2.85 3.46
C LEU A 163 -17.26 2.83 1.93
N MET A 164 -16.21 3.44 1.39
CA MET A 164 -15.86 3.35 -0.03
C MET A 164 -15.60 1.91 -0.47
N SER A 165 -14.86 1.15 0.34
CA SER A 165 -14.56 -0.26 0.08
C SER A 165 -15.83 -1.10 -0.01
N LEU A 166 -16.77 -0.90 0.92
CA LEU A 166 -18.07 -1.55 0.89
C LEU A 166 -18.89 -1.13 -0.34
N ALA A 167 -18.84 0.14 -0.73
CA ALA A 167 -19.52 0.63 -1.93
C ALA A 167 -19.01 -0.08 -3.19
N PHE A 168 -17.69 -0.27 -3.35
CA PHE A 168 -17.14 -1.02 -4.49
C PHE A 168 -17.54 -2.49 -4.48
N VAL A 169 -17.53 -3.15 -3.31
CA VAL A 169 -17.95 -4.56 -3.21
C VAL A 169 -19.42 -4.72 -3.57
N LEU A 170 -20.28 -3.86 -3.04
CA LEU A 170 -21.70 -3.84 -3.42
C LEU A 170 -21.87 -3.55 -4.90
N ALA A 171 -21.08 -2.63 -5.47
CA ALA A 171 -21.14 -2.30 -6.88
C ALA A 171 -20.75 -3.47 -7.77
N ALA A 172 -19.68 -4.19 -7.42
CA ALA A 172 -19.23 -5.36 -8.16
C ALA A 172 -20.27 -6.51 -8.12
N VAL A 173 -21.07 -6.62 -7.06
CA VAL A 173 -22.16 -7.60 -7.00
C VAL A 173 -23.34 -7.15 -7.86
N LEU A 174 -23.69 -5.87 -7.81
CA LEU A 174 -24.83 -5.32 -8.54
C LEU A 174 -24.60 -5.22 -10.06
N THR A 175 -23.35 -5.17 -10.53
CA THR A 175 -23.03 -5.27 -11.96
C THR A 175 -23.36 -6.64 -12.55
N ARG A 176 -23.63 -7.67 -11.72
CA ARG A 176 -23.93 -9.05 -12.13
C ARG A 176 -22.87 -9.59 -13.11
N PRO A 177 -21.60 -9.69 -12.68
CA PRO A 177 -20.51 -10.11 -13.55
C PRO A 177 -20.76 -11.53 -14.08
N ASP A 178 -20.31 -11.79 -15.30
CA ASP A 178 -20.25 -13.15 -15.82
C ASP A 178 -19.27 -13.97 -14.97
N MET A 179 -19.82 -14.92 -14.19
CA MET A 179 -19.02 -15.71 -13.26
C MET A 179 -18.03 -16.63 -13.98
N GLY A 180 -18.34 -17.07 -15.20
CA GLY A 180 -17.42 -17.86 -16.03
C GLY A 180 -16.22 -17.02 -16.46
N ALA A 181 -16.46 -15.83 -16.99
CA ALA A 181 -15.40 -14.89 -17.37
C ALA A 181 -14.58 -14.43 -16.15
N LEU A 182 -15.22 -14.18 -15.01
CA LEU A 182 -14.55 -13.81 -13.76
C LEU A 182 -13.61 -14.93 -13.27
N LEU A 183 -14.08 -16.18 -13.29
CA LEU A 183 -13.25 -17.34 -12.93
C LEU A 183 -12.09 -17.56 -13.91
N GLN A 184 -12.32 -17.35 -15.20
CA GLN A 184 -11.25 -17.38 -16.20
C GLN A 184 -10.21 -16.29 -15.90
N GLY A 185 -10.63 -15.06 -15.65
CA GLY A 185 -9.75 -13.95 -15.28
C GLY A 185 -8.94 -14.20 -14.01
N LEU A 186 -9.48 -14.95 -13.03
CA LEU A 186 -8.79 -15.33 -11.80
C LEU A 186 -7.77 -16.46 -11.98
N LEU A 187 -8.02 -17.40 -12.90
CA LEU A 187 -7.31 -18.68 -12.94
C LEU A 187 -6.48 -18.88 -14.22
N ALA A 188 -6.67 -18.09 -15.26
CA ALA A 188 -5.96 -18.20 -16.54
C ALA A 188 -5.01 -17.00 -16.75
N PRO A 189 -3.72 -17.13 -16.42
CA PRO A 189 -2.76 -16.04 -16.61
C PRO A 189 -2.63 -15.64 -18.09
N SER A 190 -2.75 -14.34 -18.36
CA SER A 190 -2.47 -13.74 -19.67
C SER A 190 -1.34 -12.70 -19.55
N LEU A 191 -0.30 -12.86 -20.36
CA LEU A 191 0.87 -11.98 -20.36
C LEU A 191 1.16 -11.51 -21.78
N ASN A 192 1.14 -10.20 -21.98
CA ASN A 192 1.55 -9.56 -23.24
C ASN A 192 2.23 -8.21 -22.95
N ASP A 193 2.85 -7.61 -23.96
CA ASP A 193 3.58 -6.35 -23.74
C ASP A 193 2.64 -5.17 -23.41
N ALA A 194 1.38 -5.23 -23.84
CA ALA A 194 0.37 -4.21 -23.57
C ALA A 194 -0.05 -4.17 -22.09
N ASN A 195 -0.13 -5.32 -21.42
CA ASN A 195 -0.58 -5.41 -20.05
C ASN A 195 0.55 -5.30 -19.02
N LEU A 196 1.82 -5.38 -19.43
CA LEU A 196 2.96 -5.46 -18.52
C LEU A 196 3.06 -4.27 -17.54
N LEU A 197 2.87 -3.03 -18.01
CA LEU A 197 2.91 -1.85 -17.13
C LEU A 197 1.77 -1.86 -16.10
N THR A 198 0.59 -2.32 -16.49
CA THR A 198 -0.56 -2.46 -15.60
C THR A 198 -0.34 -3.58 -14.58
N ILE A 199 0.25 -4.70 -14.99
CA ILE A 199 0.68 -5.80 -14.09
C ILE A 199 1.68 -5.29 -13.05
N LEU A 200 2.69 -4.54 -13.49
CA LEU A 200 3.68 -3.92 -12.61
C LEU A 200 3.02 -2.94 -11.63
N GLY A 201 2.07 -2.14 -12.11
CA GLY A 201 1.28 -1.24 -11.28
C GLY A 201 0.47 -2.00 -10.22
N LEU A 202 -0.23 -3.09 -10.60
CA LEU A 202 -1.06 -3.90 -9.69
C LEU A 202 -0.20 -4.56 -8.61
N ILE A 203 0.98 -5.09 -8.99
CA ILE A 203 1.91 -5.69 -8.03
C ILE A 203 2.51 -4.61 -7.12
N GLY A 204 3.00 -3.49 -7.69
CA GLY A 204 3.64 -2.41 -6.95
C GLY A 204 2.72 -1.70 -5.96
N THR A 205 1.42 -1.59 -6.29
CA THR A 205 0.42 -0.99 -5.41
C THR A 205 -0.11 -1.95 -4.34
N THR A 206 0.07 -3.27 -4.51
CA THR A 206 -0.41 -4.29 -3.57
C THR A 206 0.69 -4.76 -2.62
N VAL A 207 1.90 -4.99 -3.14
CA VAL A 207 3.07 -5.42 -2.38
C VAL A 207 3.96 -4.21 -2.11
N VAL A 208 3.51 -3.36 -1.20
CA VAL A 208 4.15 -2.06 -0.95
C VAL A 208 5.39 -2.23 -0.04
N PRO A 209 6.63 -1.93 -0.50
CA PRO A 209 7.84 -2.29 0.22
C PRO A 209 7.97 -1.65 1.61
N TYR A 210 7.64 -0.36 1.74
CA TYR A 210 7.70 0.33 3.04
C TYR A 210 6.72 -0.25 4.05
N ASN A 211 5.62 -0.84 3.58
CA ASN A 211 4.57 -1.37 4.44
C ASN A 211 5.08 -2.60 5.20
N LEU A 212 6.05 -3.33 4.65
CA LEU A 212 6.77 -4.41 5.36
C LEU A 212 7.60 -3.87 6.53
N PHE A 213 8.19 -2.68 6.42
CA PHE A 213 8.92 -2.08 7.55
C PHE A 213 7.99 -1.47 8.59
N LEU A 214 6.91 -0.83 8.12
CA LEU A 214 5.88 -0.25 8.97
C LEU A 214 5.23 -1.35 9.82
N HIS A 215 4.82 -2.45 9.20
CA HIS A 215 4.13 -3.54 9.89
C HIS A 215 5.01 -4.15 10.99
N ALA A 216 6.28 -4.47 10.70
CA ALA A 216 7.22 -4.98 11.71
C ALA A 216 7.36 -4.03 12.91
N SER A 217 7.43 -2.72 12.67
CA SER A 217 7.52 -1.71 13.74
C SER A 217 6.24 -1.69 14.58
N LEU A 218 5.08 -1.63 13.95
CA LEU A 218 3.80 -1.53 14.65
C LEU A 218 3.47 -2.76 15.49
N VAL A 219 3.74 -3.97 14.97
CA VAL A 219 3.52 -5.19 15.76
C VAL A 219 4.49 -5.29 16.93
N SER A 220 5.73 -4.79 16.78
CA SER A 220 6.72 -4.80 17.87
C SER A 220 6.33 -3.87 19.03
N GLU A 221 5.60 -2.78 18.73
CA GLU A 221 5.06 -1.88 19.75
C GLU A 221 3.80 -2.47 20.43
N LYS A 222 2.98 -3.22 19.68
CA LYS A 222 1.70 -3.78 20.13
C LYS A 222 1.84 -5.11 20.89
N TRP A 223 2.63 -6.04 20.37
CA TRP A 223 2.75 -7.40 20.89
C TRP A 223 4.19 -7.71 21.28
N ARG A 224 4.39 -8.14 22.53
CA ARG A 224 5.71 -8.37 23.13
C ARG A 224 6.00 -9.83 23.46
N SER A 225 5.10 -10.74 23.09
CA SER A 225 5.28 -12.19 23.27
C SER A 225 5.03 -12.93 21.96
N VAL A 226 5.79 -14.00 21.75
CA VAL A 226 5.63 -14.97 20.67
C VAL A 226 4.25 -15.62 20.68
N ASP A 227 3.58 -15.70 21.83
CA ASP A 227 2.23 -16.24 21.97
C ASP A 227 1.19 -15.44 21.16
N ALA A 228 1.52 -14.19 20.79
CA ALA A 228 0.67 -13.36 19.95
C ALA A 228 0.76 -13.70 18.45
N LEU A 229 1.68 -14.56 18.00
CA LEU A 229 1.86 -14.90 16.58
C LEU A 229 0.57 -15.41 15.91
N PRO A 230 -0.24 -16.32 16.50
CA PRO A 230 -1.48 -16.75 15.89
C PRO A 230 -2.49 -15.60 15.72
N HIS A 231 -2.55 -14.69 16.69
CA HIS A 231 -3.42 -13.51 16.61
C HIS A 231 -2.96 -12.55 15.53
N ALA A 232 -1.66 -12.27 15.45
CA ALA A 232 -1.07 -11.41 14.43
C ALA A 232 -1.26 -11.97 13.01
N ARG A 233 -1.10 -13.28 12.83
CA ARG A 233 -1.37 -13.95 11.55
C ARG A 233 -2.81 -13.78 11.12
N ARG A 234 -3.77 -14.05 12.02
CA ARG A 234 -5.20 -13.91 11.73
C ARG A 234 -5.55 -12.46 11.39
N ASP A 235 -5.05 -11.50 12.18
CA ASP A 235 -5.25 -10.06 11.96
C ASP A 235 -4.73 -9.65 10.57
N THR A 236 -3.50 -10.05 10.25
CA THR A 236 -2.85 -9.77 8.97
C THR A 236 -3.60 -10.38 7.79
N PHE A 237 -3.95 -11.67 7.86
CA PHE A 237 -4.62 -12.36 6.77
C PHE A 237 -6.03 -11.82 6.52
N ILE A 238 -6.80 -11.54 7.57
CA ILE A 238 -8.13 -10.93 7.41
C ILE A 238 -7.99 -9.55 6.74
N ALA A 239 -7.09 -8.70 7.24
CA ALA A 239 -6.95 -7.34 6.73
C ALA A 239 -6.50 -7.32 5.27
N ILE A 240 -5.51 -8.13 4.89
CA ILE A 240 -5.03 -8.20 3.50
C ILE A 240 -6.07 -8.86 2.59
N SER A 241 -6.82 -9.86 3.07
CA SER A 241 -7.90 -10.49 2.29
C SER A 241 -8.99 -9.49 1.95
N VAL A 242 -9.42 -8.69 2.94
CA VAL A 242 -10.42 -7.64 2.74
C VAL A 242 -9.90 -6.62 1.73
N GLY A 243 -8.66 -6.15 1.87
CA GLY A 243 -8.08 -5.21 0.90
C GLY A 243 -7.97 -5.77 -0.51
N GLY A 244 -7.57 -7.04 -0.65
CA GLY A 244 -7.52 -7.73 -1.94
C GLY A 244 -8.90 -7.88 -2.59
N LEU A 245 -9.92 -8.21 -1.79
CA LEU A 245 -11.30 -8.30 -2.25
C LEU A 245 -11.83 -6.95 -2.74
N VAL A 246 -11.49 -5.86 -2.06
CA VAL A 246 -11.83 -4.50 -2.51
C VAL A 246 -11.14 -4.16 -3.82
N SER A 247 -9.84 -4.45 -3.97
CA SER A 247 -9.11 -4.24 -5.22
C SER A 247 -9.72 -5.02 -6.38
N MET A 248 -10.08 -6.29 -6.17
CA MET A 248 -10.77 -7.10 -7.19
C MET A 248 -12.16 -6.55 -7.51
N ALA A 249 -12.91 -6.08 -6.51
CA ALA A 249 -14.21 -5.45 -6.73
C ALA A 249 -14.10 -4.17 -7.59
N ILE A 250 -13.05 -3.36 -7.40
CA ILE A 250 -12.79 -2.18 -8.24
C ILE A 250 -12.55 -2.60 -9.70
N ILE A 251 -11.72 -3.63 -9.95
CA ILE A 251 -11.48 -4.17 -11.30
C ILE A 251 -12.80 -4.64 -11.93
N VAL A 252 -13.60 -5.41 -11.19
CA VAL A 252 -14.89 -5.92 -11.68
C VAL A 252 -15.88 -4.80 -12.00
N CYS A 253 -15.96 -3.78 -11.14
CA CYS A 253 -16.78 -2.59 -11.40
C CYS A 253 -16.33 -1.90 -12.68
N ALA A 254 -15.03 -1.63 -12.81
CA ALA A 254 -14.46 -0.91 -13.93
C ALA A 254 -14.64 -1.66 -15.26
N ALA A 255 -14.52 -2.98 -15.26
CA ALA A 255 -14.79 -3.84 -16.41
C ALA A 255 -16.26 -3.85 -16.85
N ALA A 256 -17.20 -3.56 -15.93
CA ALA A 256 -18.63 -3.52 -16.24
C ALA A 256 -19.10 -2.18 -16.83
N VAL A 257 -18.29 -1.12 -16.71
CA VAL A 257 -18.66 0.21 -17.18
C VAL A 257 -18.23 0.40 -18.63
N ASN A 258 -19.20 0.42 -19.55
CA ASN A 258 -18.97 0.60 -21.00
C ASN A 258 -18.75 2.06 -21.43
N THR A 259 -18.48 2.97 -20.50
CA THR A 259 -18.34 4.39 -20.78
C THR A 259 -16.92 4.69 -21.24
N SER A 260 -16.78 5.16 -22.48
CA SER A 260 -15.50 5.66 -23.00
C SER A 260 -15.03 6.85 -22.17
N GLY A 261 -13.74 6.87 -21.78
CA GLY A 261 -13.12 8.02 -21.14
C GLY A 261 -12.85 7.90 -19.63
N ILE A 262 -13.06 6.72 -19.02
CA ILE A 262 -12.61 6.46 -17.65
C ILE A 262 -11.09 6.36 -17.61
N ARG A 263 -10.44 7.33 -16.97
CA ARG A 263 -8.97 7.41 -16.86
C ARG A 263 -8.50 7.29 -15.41
N ASN A 264 -9.40 7.43 -14.44
CA ASN A 264 -9.10 7.37 -13.02
C ASN A 264 -10.34 6.97 -12.20
N ALA A 265 -10.13 6.82 -10.88
CA ALA A 265 -11.16 6.43 -9.91
C ALA A 265 -12.34 7.42 -9.82
N ALA A 266 -12.09 8.70 -10.05
CA ALA A 266 -13.11 9.74 -10.05
C ALA A 266 -14.01 9.64 -11.29
N ASP A 267 -13.44 9.36 -12.46
CA ASP A 267 -14.22 9.10 -13.68
C ASP A 267 -15.07 7.83 -13.52
N LEU A 268 -14.51 6.79 -12.88
CA LEU A 268 -15.26 5.57 -12.56
C LEU A 268 -16.46 5.86 -11.67
N ALA A 269 -16.33 6.78 -10.71
CA ALA A 269 -17.45 7.17 -9.85
C ALA A 269 -18.63 7.75 -10.63
N LEU A 270 -18.35 8.54 -11.67
CA LEU A 270 -19.36 9.06 -12.59
C LEU A 270 -19.90 7.96 -13.51
N GLY A 271 -19.03 7.07 -13.99
CA GLY A 271 -19.41 5.93 -14.81
C GLY A 271 -20.33 4.94 -14.09
N LEU A 272 -20.25 4.86 -12.76
CA LEU A 272 -21.13 4.06 -11.91
C LEU A 272 -22.45 4.76 -11.52
N GLU A 273 -22.61 6.06 -11.80
CA GLU A 273 -23.82 6.82 -11.47
C GLU A 273 -25.10 6.21 -12.06
N PRO A 274 -25.15 5.67 -13.30
CA PRO A 274 -26.33 5.00 -13.81
C PRO A 274 -26.73 3.73 -13.04
N LEU A 275 -25.77 3.07 -12.38
CA LEU A 275 -25.98 1.83 -11.62
C LEU A 275 -26.26 2.08 -10.14
N PHE A 276 -25.67 3.13 -9.56
CA PHE A 276 -25.69 3.42 -8.12
C PHE A 276 -26.42 4.73 -7.76
N GLY A 277 -26.91 5.45 -8.76
CA GLY A 277 -27.39 6.81 -8.60
C GLY A 277 -26.29 7.79 -8.19
N ASN A 278 -26.71 9.02 -7.91
CA ASN A 278 -25.81 10.14 -7.63
C ASN A 278 -24.93 9.92 -6.39
N PHE A 279 -25.29 8.97 -5.52
CA PHE A 279 -24.50 8.58 -4.36
C PHE A 279 -23.13 7.99 -4.72
N ALA A 280 -22.97 7.37 -5.90
CA ALA A 280 -21.69 6.83 -6.38
C ALA A 280 -20.60 7.90 -6.36
N LYS A 281 -20.90 9.07 -6.94
CA LYS A 281 -20.01 10.23 -6.95
C LYS A 281 -19.55 10.58 -5.53
N TYR A 282 -20.49 10.78 -4.60
CA TYR A 282 -20.15 11.21 -3.25
C TYR A 282 -19.32 10.18 -2.46
N PHE A 283 -19.72 8.91 -2.46
CA PHE A 283 -19.02 7.87 -1.70
C PHE A 283 -17.61 7.61 -2.24
N LEU A 284 -17.45 7.55 -3.56
CA LEU A 284 -16.16 7.23 -4.17
C LEU A 284 -15.22 8.43 -4.12
N SER A 285 -15.70 9.65 -4.37
CA SER A 285 -14.88 10.86 -4.27
C SER A 285 -14.44 11.15 -2.83
N LEU A 286 -15.33 11.02 -1.84
CA LEU A 286 -15.00 11.19 -0.43
C LEU A 286 -14.07 10.05 0.06
N GLY A 287 -14.30 8.83 -0.39
CA GLY A 287 -13.44 7.68 -0.14
C GLY A 287 -12.02 7.87 -0.67
N LEU A 288 -11.89 8.32 -1.92
CA LEU A 288 -10.61 8.58 -2.56
C LEU A 288 -9.84 9.71 -1.88
N PHE A 289 -10.55 10.77 -1.47
CA PHE A 289 -10.00 11.83 -0.65
C PHE A 289 -9.49 11.32 0.71
N ALA A 290 -10.30 10.52 1.42
CA ALA A 290 -9.94 9.94 2.69
C ALA A 290 -8.75 8.97 2.58
N ALA A 291 -8.71 8.17 1.52
CA ALA A 291 -7.57 7.31 1.19
C ALA A 291 -6.31 8.14 0.93
N GLY A 292 -6.42 9.25 0.19
CA GLY A 292 -5.33 10.18 -0.07
C GLY A 292 -4.73 10.78 1.21
N ILE A 293 -5.56 11.29 2.13
CA ILE A 293 -5.08 11.81 3.42
C ILE A 293 -4.47 10.70 4.27
N THR A 294 -5.12 9.55 4.37
CA THR A 294 -4.62 8.43 5.19
C THR A 294 -3.25 7.97 4.68
N SER A 295 -3.09 7.80 3.37
CA SER A 295 -1.82 7.41 2.77
C SER A 295 -0.75 8.51 2.89
N ALA A 296 -1.13 9.78 2.81
CA ALA A 296 -0.25 10.95 3.02
C ALA A 296 0.27 11.08 4.47
N ILE A 297 -0.32 10.33 5.40
CA ILE A 297 0.14 10.21 6.78
C ILE A 297 1.02 8.97 6.92
N THR A 298 0.58 7.82 6.40
CA THR A 298 1.26 6.54 6.61
C THR A 298 2.59 6.42 5.87
N ALA A 299 2.69 6.95 4.65
CA ALA A 299 3.92 6.85 3.85
C ALA A 299 5.08 7.66 4.48
N PRO A 300 4.92 8.95 4.85
CA PRO A 300 5.98 9.69 5.54
C PRO A 300 6.37 9.07 6.88
N LEU A 301 5.40 8.54 7.64
CA LEU A 301 5.69 7.83 8.89
C LEU A 301 6.51 6.56 8.66
N ALA A 302 6.15 5.73 7.68
CA ALA A 302 6.86 4.49 7.40
C ALA A 302 8.33 4.75 7.07
N ALA A 303 8.60 5.75 6.24
CA ALA A 303 9.96 6.16 5.93
C ALA A 303 10.69 6.75 7.15
N ALA A 304 10.03 7.54 7.99
CA ALA A 304 10.60 8.02 9.24
C ALA A 304 10.98 6.88 10.20
N TYR A 305 10.14 5.84 10.31
CA TYR A 305 10.47 4.61 11.08
C TYR A 305 11.70 3.90 10.52
N VAL A 306 11.81 3.78 9.19
CA VAL A 306 12.96 3.15 8.54
C VAL A 306 14.24 3.95 8.79
N VAL A 307 14.23 5.26 8.55
CA VAL A 307 15.41 6.11 8.78
C VAL A 307 15.81 6.12 10.24
N ARG A 308 14.84 6.18 11.16
CA ARG A 308 15.08 6.07 12.60
C ARG A 308 15.79 4.76 12.96
N GLY A 309 15.36 3.63 12.39
CA GLY A 309 16.01 2.34 12.59
C GLY A 309 17.43 2.28 11.98
N CYS A 310 17.65 2.90 10.81
CA CYS A 310 18.97 2.98 10.18
C CYS A 310 19.95 3.79 11.04
N MET A 311 19.51 4.94 11.53
CA MET A 311 20.31 5.88 12.32
C MET A 311 20.43 5.48 13.78
N GLY A 312 19.55 4.61 14.27
CA GLY A 312 19.54 4.18 15.66
C GLY A 312 18.97 5.17 16.63
N TRP A 313 18.08 6.05 16.16
CA TRP A 313 17.46 7.05 17.02
C TRP A 313 16.48 6.40 18.02
N PRO A 314 16.15 7.08 19.14
CA PRO A 314 15.12 6.63 20.07
C PRO A 314 13.77 6.40 19.39
N ALA A 315 12.92 5.55 19.97
CA ALA A 315 11.56 5.31 19.50
C ALA A 315 10.63 6.44 19.97
N ASP A 316 10.90 7.66 19.49
CA ASP A 316 10.13 8.87 19.85
C ASP A 316 9.66 9.60 18.58
N LEU A 317 8.33 9.71 18.43
CA LEU A 317 7.68 10.43 17.33
C LEU A 317 7.99 11.94 17.33
N LYS A 318 8.45 12.47 18.47
CA LYS A 318 8.84 13.88 18.64
C LYS A 318 10.32 14.13 18.34
N HIS A 319 11.11 13.08 18.13
CA HIS A 319 12.53 13.22 17.79
C HIS A 319 12.72 14.09 16.55
N ALA A 320 13.60 15.09 16.62
CA ALA A 320 13.77 16.08 15.55
C ALA A 320 14.13 15.43 14.20
N GLY A 321 15.03 14.43 14.21
CA GLY A 321 15.37 13.67 13.01
C GLY A 321 14.20 12.85 12.45
N PHE A 322 13.37 12.27 13.32
CA PHE A 322 12.18 11.52 12.89
C PHE A 322 11.19 12.46 12.21
N ARG A 323 10.98 13.65 12.81
CA ARG A 323 10.12 14.68 12.26
C ARG A 323 10.61 15.22 10.93
N LEU A 324 11.91 15.48 10.83
CA LEU A 324 12.52 15.99 9.61
C LEU A 324 12.28 15.06 8.43
N VAL A 325 12.38 13.74 8.62
CA VAL A 325 12.18 12.76 7.55
C VAL A 325 10.75 12.81 7.01
N TRP A 326 9.74 12.74 7.87
CA TRP A 326 8.35 12.77 7.37
C TRP A 326 8.00 14.14 6.78
N MET A 327 8.54 15.24 7.33
CA MET A 327 8.33 16.58 6.78
C MET A 327 8.91 16.71 5.37
N LEU A 328 10.12 16.17 5.13
CA LEU A 328 10.75 16.20 3.81
C LEU A 328 9.96 15.39 2.77
N ILE A 329 9.45 14.22 3.15
CA ILE A 329 8.68 13.37 2.24
C ILE A 329 7.36 14.05 1.87
N LEU A 330 6.66 14.57 2.88
CA LEU A 330 5.40 15.30 2.68
C LEU A 330 5.62 16.56 1.83
N ALA A 331 6.66 17.34 2.11
CA ALA A 331 7.01 18.52 1.30
C ALA A 331 7.33 18.16 -0.16
N THR A 332 8.02 17.03 -0.38
CA THR A 332 8.31 16.53 -1.72
C THR A 332 7.02 16.17 -2.45
N GLY A 333 6.12 15.40 -1.81
CA GLY A 333 4.83 15.05 -2.39
C GLY A 333 3.96 16.26 -2.71
N ILE A 334 3.89 17.24 -1.80
CA ILE A 334 3.18 18.51 -2.03
C ILE A 334 3.74 19.24 -3.24
N THR A 335 5.07 19.33 -3.33
CA THR A 335 5.75 20.01 -4.43
C THR A 335 5.41 19.36 -5.77
N PHE A 336 5.66 18.06 -5.92
CA PHE A 336 5.40 17.34 -7.17
C PHE A 336 3.92 17.30 -7.55
N SER A 337 3.02 17.14 -6.58
CA SER A 337 1.55 17.21 -6.81
C SER A 337 1.09 18.62 -7.23
N SER A 338 1.91 19.66 -7.02
CA SER A 338 1.60 21.06 -7.36
C SER A 338 2.22 21.54 -8.66
N LEU A 339 3.14 20.77 -9.27
CA LEU A 339 3.85 21.14 -10.51
C LEU A 339 2.97 21.12 -11.78
N GLY A 340 1.68 20.77 -11.66
CA GLY A 340 0.77 20.68 -12.80
C GLY A 340 0.98 19.44 -13.68
N ILE A 341 1.81 18.50 -13.23
CA ILE A 341 1.95 17.17 -13.84
C ILE A 341 0.64 16.41 -13.66
N ASN A 342 0.27 15.60 -14.65
CA ASN A 342 -0.94 14.79 -14.58
C ASN A 342 -0.90 13.83 -13.37
N PRO A 343 -1.89 13.87 -12.44
CA PRO A 343 -2.00 12.94 -11.31
C PRO A 343 -1.79 11.48 -11.66
N ILE A 344 -2.34 11.05 -12.79
CA ILE A 344 -2.32 9.66 -13.21
C ILE A 344 -0.88 9.24 -13.55
N GLU A 345 -0.10 10.13 -14.19
CA GLU A 345 1.31 9.88 -14.49
C GLU A 345 2.15 9.83 -13.22
N ILE A 346 1.91 10.74 -12.26
CA ILE A 346 2.57 10.73 -10.95
C ILE A 346 2.27 9.40 -10.22
N ILE A 347 1.01 8.98 -10.20
CA ILE A 347 0.58 7.72 -9.59
C ILE A 347 1.25 6.52 -10.27
N ARG A 348 1.25 6.46 -11.61
CA ARG A 348 1.89 5.37 -12.38
C ARG A 348 3.39 5.31 -12.09
N PHE A 349 4.08 6.45 -12.13
CA PHE A 349 5.51 6.53 -11.81
C PHE A 349 5.80 6.01 -10.39
N ALA A 350 5.00 6.41 -9.41
CA ALA A 350 5.15 5.95 -8.03
C ALA A 350 5.01 4.41 -7.91
N GLN A 351 4.05 3.80 -8.61
CA GLN A 351 3.88 2.35 -8.56
C GLN A 351 5.03 1.60 -9.23
N VAL A 352 5.55 2.14 -10.34
CA VAL A 352 6.73 1.58 -11.01
C VAL A 352 7.95 1.66 -10.09
N ALA A 353 8.19 2.80 -9.43
CA ALA A 353 9.27 2.95 -8.46
C ALA A 353 9.16 1.96 -7.29
N ASN A 354 7.95 1.72 -6.77
CA ASN A 354 7.70 0.68 -5.76
C ASN A 354 8.00 -0.73 -6.30
N GLY A 355 7.55 -1.05 -7.52
CA GLY A 355 7.84 -2.32 -8.18
C GLY A 355 9.34 -2.59 -8.32
N LEU A 356 10.14 -1.56 -8.61
CA LEU A 356 11.60 -1.64 -8.71
C LEU A 356 12.31 -1.84 -7.37
N THR A 357 11.77 -1.29 -6.28
CA THR A 357 12.36 -1.40 -4.95
C THR A 357 11.97 -2.69 -4.22
N LEU A 358 10.88 -3.32 -4.63
CA LEU A 358 10.34 -4.53 -4.02
C LEU A 358 11.31 -5.72 -3.95
N PRO A 359 12.05 -6.09 -5.02
CA PRO A 359 12.95 -7.26 -4.99
C PRO A 359 14.01 -7.15 -3.90
N VAL A 360 14.54 -5.94 -3.70
CA VAL A 360 15.55 -5.65 -2.68
C VAL A 360 14.99 -5.89 -1.29
N VAL A 361 13.77 -5.41 -1.03
CA VAL A 361 13.12 -5.57 0.27
C VAL A 361 12.75 -7.03 0.53
N VAL A 362 12.22 -7.73 -0.48
CA VAL A 362 11.91 -9.17 -0.37
C VAL A 362 13.17 -9.98 -0.05
N ALA A 363 14.28 -9.73 -0.75
CA ALA A 363 15.54 -10.41 -0.50
C ALA A 363 16.03 -10.20 0.94
N ILE A 364 15.93 -8.97 1.46
CA ILE A 364 16.29 -8.62 2.84
C ILE A 364 15.40 -9.35 3.85
N VAL A 365 14.09 -9.37 3.63
CA VAL A 365 13.15 -10.09 4.52
C VAL A 365 13.50 -11.57 4.53
N LEU A 366 13.66 -12.21 3.36
CA LEU A 366 14.00 -13.63 3.28
C LEU A 366 15.34 -13.95 3.94
N TRP A 367 16.32 -13.07 3.81
CA TRP A 367 17.60 -13.21 4.48
C TRP A 367 17.43 -13.24 6.01
N ILE A 368 16.70 -12.27 6.59
CA ILE A 368 16.42 -12.25 8.04
C ILE A 368 15.60 -13.45 8.48
N MET A 369 14.62 -13.86 7.68
CA MET A 369 13.75 -15.01 7.98
C MET A 369 14.48 -16.35 8.12
N ASN A 370 15.72 -16.41 7.63
CA ASN A 370 16.59 -17.58 7.69
C ASN A 370 17.74 -17.44 8.70
N ARG A 371 17.82 -16.34 9.45
CA ARG A 371 18.82 -16.18 10.53
C ARG A 371 18.35 -16.85 11.82
N SER A 372 18.96 -17.98 12.16
CA SER A 372 18.74 -18.68 13.44
C SER A 372 19.10 -17.81 14.65
N SER A 373 20.11 -16.94 14.52
CA SER A 373 20.50 -15.94 15.52
C SER A 373 19.41 -14.91 15.83
N VAL A 374 18.43 -14.73 14.94
CA VAL A 374 17.34 -13.76 15.09
C VAL A 374 16.05 -14.45 15.50
N LEU A 375 15.68 -15.50 14.78
CA LEU A 375 14.34 -16.11 14.91
C LEU A 375 14.32 -17.44 15.66
N GLY A 376 15.47 -18.06 15.92
CA GLY A 376 15.55 -19.36 16.59
C GLY A 376 14.62 -20.39 15.94
N ALA A 377 13.66 -20.90 16.73
CA ALA A 377 12.66 -21.86 16.29
C ALA A 377 11.61 -21.29 15.32
N HIS A 378 11.47 -19.96 15.22
CA HIS A 378 10.47 -19.28 14.38
C HIS A 378 10.96 -18.90 12.98
N LYS A 379 12.13 -19.42 12.55
CA LYS A 379 12.65 -19.25 11.19
C LYS A 379 11.68 -19.80 10.14
N ASN A 380 11.88 -19.44 8.88
CA ASN A 380 11.05 -19.97 7.80
C ASN A 380 11.14 -21.50 7.68
N THR A 381 9.99 -22.11 7.42
CA THR A 381 9.89 -23.50 6.96
C THR A 381 10.31 -23.60 5.48
N PRO A 382 10.61 -24.81 4.97
CA PRO A 382 10.92 -25.00 3.55
C PRO A 382 9.83 -24.46 2.61
N LEU A 383 8.55 -24.65 2.98
CA LEU A 383 7.42 -24.11 2.23
C LEU A 383 7.41 -22.58 2.19
N ASN A 384 7.61 -21.92 3.34
CA ASN A 384 7.65 -20.46 3.40
C ASN A 384 8.84 -19.88 2.61
N ASN A 385 9.98 -20.60 2.59
CA ASN A 385 11.12 -20.23 1.76
C ASN A 385 10.83 -20.42 0.27
N LEU A 386 10.18 -21.51 -0.13
CA LEU A 386 9.77 -21.72 -1.52
C LEU A 386 8.86 -20.59 -2.00
N LEU A 387 7.81 -20.26 -1.23
CA LEU A 387 6.91 -19.14 -1.55
C LEU A 387 7.67 -17.81 -1.64
N GLY A 388 8.56 -17.56 -0.68
CA GLY A 388 9.41 -16.38 -0.67
C GLY A 388 10.30 -16.26 -1.91
N ILE A 389 10.96 -17.36 -2.30
CA ILE A 389 11.82 -17.41 -3.49
C ILE A 389 11.00 -17.18 -4.75
N ILE A 390 9.81 -17.78 -4.87
CA ILE A 390 8.91 -17.54 -6.01
C ILE A 390 8.58 -16.03 -6.11
N ILE A 391 8.20 -15.40 -5.00
CA ILE A 391 7.91 -13.96 -4.97
C ILE A 391 9.14 -13.14 -5.36
N LEU A 392 10.32 -13.50 -4.84
CA LEU A 392 11.57 -12.84 -5.21
C LEU A 392 11.88 -12.97 -6.70
N THR A 393 11.77 -14.17 -7.26
CA THR A 393 12.03 -14.42 -8.69
C THR A 393 11.07 -13.62 -9.57
N VAL A 394 9.77 -13.62 -9.25
CA VAL A 394 8.76 -12.85 -10.01
C VAL A 394 9.06 -11.35 -9.94
N THR A 395 9.34 -10.82 -8.75
CA THR A 395 9.62 -9.39 -8.58
C THR A 395 10.93 -8.96 -9.24
N VAL A 396 11.99 -9.78 -9.19
CA VAL A 396 13.24 -9.55 -9.94
C VAL A 396 12.97 -9.54 -11.44
N ALA A 397 12.29 -10.57 -11.98
CA ALA A 397 12.01 -10.67 -13.41
C ALA A 397 11.22 -9.45 -13.91
N LEU A 398 10.23 -9.02 -13.14
CA LEU A 398 9.43 -7.84 -13.42
C LEU A 398 10.25 -6.54 -13.37
N GLY A 399 11.02 -6.33 -12.30
CA GLY A 399 11.86 -5.14 -12.16
C GLY A 399 12.93 -5.04 -13.26
N SER A 400 13.56 -6.16 -13.63
CA SER A 400 14.49 -6.21 -14.76
C SER A 400 13.82 -5.83 -16.07
N ARG A 401 12.61 -6.33 -16.34
CA ARG A 401 11.84 -5.98 -17.54
C ARG A 401 11.49 -4.50 -17.59
N THR A 402 11.08 -3.92 -16.47
CA THR A 402 10.79 -2.48 -16.36
C THR A 402 12.03 -1.65 -16.70
N ILE A 403 13.19 -1.99 -16.14
CA ILE A 403 14.44 -1.27 -16.41
C ILE A 403 14.78 -1.35 -17.90
N ILE A 404 14.67 -2.54 -18.51
CA ILE A 404 14.94 -2.74 -19.94
C ILE A 404 14.00 -1.88 -20.80
N GLN A 405 12.70 -1.83 -20.48
CA GLN A 405 11.74 -1.01 -21.23
C GLN A 405 12.00 0.48 -21.08
N VAL A 406 12.33 0.95 -19.88
CA VAL A 406 12.66 2.36 -19.66
C VAL A 406 13.95 2.74 -20.40
N LEU A 407 14.98 1.89 -20.34
CA LEU A 407 16.25 2.11 -21.05
C LEU A 407 16.13 2.00 -22.57
N GLY A 408 15.23 1.16 -23.08
CA GLY A 408 15.00 1.03 -24.53
C GLY A 408 14.16 2.16 -25.13
N ASN A 409 13.48 2.96 -24.30
CA ASN A 409 12.71 4.13 -24.69
C ASN A 409 13.46 5.46 -24.47
N LEU A 410 14.68 5.40 -23.90
CA LEU A 410 15.64 6.50 -23.83
C LEU A 410 16.58 6.44 -25.04
#